data_AF-A0A317WVP0-F1
#
_entry.id   AF-A0A317WVP0-F1
#
_cell.length_a   1.000
_cell.length_b   1.000
_cell.length_c   1.000
_cell.angle_alpha   90.00
_cell.angle_beta   90.00
_cell.angle_gamma   90.00
#
_symmetry.space_group_name_H-M   'P 1'
#
loop_
_entity.id
_entity.type
_entity.pdbx_description
1 polymer ?
#
loop_
_entity_poly.entity_id
_entity_poly.type
_entity_poly.pdbx_seq_one_letter_code
_entity_poly.pdbx_strand_id
1 'polypeptide(L)'
;MTHSALNQVLSLPELLVQILEHLDIRNLLLAQRVCRKWANQIQHSPSLQKALFLAPSRPTGESPIYNSVLREEFLSFFPDNNDPPSYLRVPGDCYPPLDMPVGRSFPPDSSAPQAPSRHPVVDDASRAGSSTHL
;
A
#
# COMPACT_ATOMS: atom_id res chain seq x y z
N MET A 1 -9.04 -24.95 37.37
CA MET A 1 -9.62 -23.97 36.43
C MET A 1 -9.89 -24.71 35.13
N THR A 2 -11.16 -24.93 34.79
CA THR A 2 -11.55 -25.68 33.59
C THR A 2 -11.46 -24.78 32.37
N HIS A 3 -10.35 -24.81 31.63
CA HIS A 3 -10.32 -24.23 30.30
C HIS A 3 -11.27 -25.06 29.42
N SER A 4 -12.40 -24.46 29.02
CA SER A 4 -13.23 -25.03 27.96
C SER A 4 -12.35 -25.35 26.75
N ALA A 5 -12.59 -26.48 26.08
CA ALA A 5 -11.82 -26.90 24.90
C ALA A 5 -11.74 -25.78 23.84
N LEU A 6 -12.80 -24.97 23.71
CA LEU A 6 -12.83 -23.79 22.85
C LEU A 6 -11.75 -22.76 23.24
N ASN A 7 -11.63 -22.44 24.52
CA ASN A 7 -10.61 -21.51 25.01
C ASN A 7 -9.19 -22.05 24.80
N GLN A 8 -9.01 -23.37 24.87
CA GLN A 8 -7.72 -23.99 24.54
C GLN A 8 -7.41 -23.83 23.05
N VAL A 9 -8.36 -24.13 22.17
CA VAL A 9 -8.21 -23.98 20.71
C VAL A 9 -7.88 -22.53 20.33
N LEU A 10 -8.64 -21.55 20.82
CA LEU A 10 -8.38 -20.12 20.56
C LEU A 10 -7.11 -19.59 21.24
N SER A 11 -6.56 -20.35 22.20
CA SER A 11 -5.29 -20.00 22.82
C SER A 11 -4.08 -20.41 21.98
N LEU A 12 -4.23 -21.38 21.08
CA LEU A 12 -3.17 -21.84 20.19
C LEU A 12 -3.10 -20.93 18.95
N PRO A 13 -1.95 -20.30 18.67
CA PRO A 13 -1.82 -19.38 17.55
C PRO A 13 -2.03 -20.08 16.20
N GLU A 14 -1.58 -21.32 16.03
CA GLU A 14 -1.68 -22.08 14.79
C GLU A 14 -3.15 -22.37 14.45
N LEU A 15 -3.92 -22.84 15.43
CA LEU A 15 -5.34 -23.13 15.25
C LEU A 15 -6.15 -21.84 15.06
N LEU A 16 -5.80 -20.78 15.79
CA LEU A 16 -6.44 -19.48 15.60
C LEU A 16 -6.22 -18.96 14.19
N VAL A 17 -4.99 -19.01 13.67
CA VAL A 17 -4.69 -18.59 12.29
C VAL A 17 -5.48 -19.43 11.30
N GLN A 18 -5.52 -20.76 11.46
CA GLN A 18 -6.32 -21.62 10.57
C GLN A 18 -7.81 -21.25 10.59
N ILE A 19 -8.39 -20.97 11.76
CA ILE A 19 -9.80 -20.54 11.85
C ILE A 19 -10.00 -19.20 11.14
N LEU A 20 -9.09 -18.25 11.36
CA LEU A 20 -9.16 -16.92 10.76
C LEU A 20 -8.97 -16.93 9.24
N GLU A 21 -8.18 -17.85 8.69
CA GLU A 21 -7.98 -18.02 7.25
C GLU A 21 -9.25 -18.43 6.50
N HIS A 22 -10.23 -19.02 7.19
CA HIS A 22 -11.52 -19.39 6.58
C HIS A 22 -12.56 -18.26 6.60
N LEU A 23 -12.23 -17.11 7.18
CA LEU A 23 -13.11 -15.94 7.19
C LEU A 23 -12.99 -15.16 5.88
N ASP A 24 -14.10 -14.54 5.47
CA ASP A 24 -14.07 -13.53 4.42
C ASP A 24 -13.37 -12.25 4.91
N ILE A 25 -12.95 -11.41 3.96
CA ILE A 25 -12.13 -10.25 4.24
C ILE A 25 -12.78 -9.25 5.20
N ARG A 26 -14.12 -9.06 5.16
CA ARG A 26 -14.82 -8.14 6.09
C ARG A 26 -14.75 -8.69 7.50
N ASN A 27 -15.09 -9.97 7.69
CA ASN A 27 -15.01 -10.61 8.99
C ASN A 27 -13.57 -10.68 9.53
N LEU A 28 -12.58 -10.88 8.66
CA LEU A 28 -11.17 -10.90 9.05
C LEU A 28 -10.67 -9.51 9.49
N LEU A 29 -11.14 -8.42 8.87
CA LEU A 29 -10.88 -7.05 9.33
C LEU A 29 -11.50 -6.79 10.71
N LEU A 30 -12.73 -7.27 10.95
CA LEU A 30 -13.41 -7.14 12.23
C LEU A 30 -12.77 -8.01 13.32
N ALA A 31 -12.23 -9.16 12.98
CA ALA A 31 -11.54 -10.07 13.89
C ALA A 31 -10.37 -9.40 14.62
N GLN A 32 -9.69 -8.42 13.98
CA GLN A 32 -8.65 -7.62 14.63
C GLN A 32 -9.16 -6.80 15.82
N ARG A 33 -10.46 -6.49 15.87
CA ARG A 33 -11.07 -5.69 16.94
C ARG A 33 -11.57 -6.51 18.12
N VAL A 34 -11.54 -7.85 18.02
CA VAL A 34 -12.00 -8.73 19.10
C VAL A 34 -11.08 -8.63 20.32
N CYS A 35 -9.77 -8.74 20.11
CA CYS A 35 -8.78 -8.52 21.17
C CYS A 35 -7.38 -8.26 20.58
N ARG A 36 -6.46 -7.77 21.44
CA ARG A 36 -5.07 -7.51 21.05
C ARG A 36 -4.33 -8.75 20.55
N LYS A 37 -4.65 -9.94 21.09
CA LYS A 37 -4.02 -11.19 20.65
C LYS A 37 -4.38 -11.51 19.20
N TRP A 38 -5.65 -11.38 18.83
CA TRP A 38 -6.11 -11.62 17.46
C TRP A 38 -5.51 -10.61 16.49
N ALA A 39 -5.53 -9.32 16.85
CA ALA A 39 -4.86 -8.28 16.07
C ALA A 39 -3.38 -8.60 15.83
N ASN A 40 -2.66 -9.01 16.89
CA ASN A 40 -1.25 -9.36 16.79
C ASN A 40 -1.03 -10.57 15.87
N GLN A 41 -1.82 -11.64 15.99
CA GLN A 41 -1.70 -12.80 15.11
C GLN A 41 -1.97 -12.45 13.64
N ILE A 42 -2.99 -11.63 13.37
CA ILE A 42 -3.30 -11.16 12.01
C ILE A 42 -2.14 -10.33 11.44
N GLN A 43 -1.51 -9.46 12.24
CA GLN A 43 -0.40 -8.61 11.82
C GLN A 43 0.89 -9.38 11.52
N HIS A 44 1.16 -10.46 12.27
CA HIS A 44 2.42 -11.20 12.15
C HIS A 44 2.32 -12.44 11.25
N SER A 45 1.10 -12.90 10.92
CA SER A 45 0.91 -14.04 10.03
C SER A 45 0.91 -13.62 8.55
N PRO A 46 1.88 -14.08 7.73
CA PRO A 46 1.94 -13.72 6.32
C PRO A 46 0.74 -14.21 5.51
N SER A 47 0.12 -15.32 5.90
CA SER A 47 -1.06 -15.85 5.21
C SER A 47 -2.27 -14.95 5.41
N LEU A 48 -2.51 -14.50 6.66
CA LEU A 48 -3.60 -13.56 6.99
C LEU A 48 -3.36 -12.18 6.37
N GLN A 49 -2.11 -11.69 6.35
CA GLN A 49 -1.77 -10.45 5.65
C GLN A 49 -2.05 -10.52 4.15
N LYS A 50 -1.75 -11.66 3.50
CA LYS A 50 -2.09 -11.90 2.09
C LYS A 50 -3.61 -11.97 1.88
N ALA A 51 -4.34 -12.65 2.76
CA ALA A 51 -5.81 -12.72 2.70
C ALA A 51 -6.46 -11.33 2.83
N LEU A 52 -5.85 -10.42 3.59
CA LEU A 52 -6.27 -9.03 3.73
C LEU A 52 -5.75 -8.09 2.63
N PHE A 53 -4.98 -8.59 1.65
CA PHE A 53 -4.31 -7.79 0.62
C PHE A 53 -3.33 -6.74 1.20
N LEU A 54 -2.78 -6.99 2.40
CA LEU A 54 -1.80 -6.13 3.06
C LEU A 54 -0.35 -6.55 2.77
N ALA A 55 -0.16 -7.77 2.26
CA ALA A 55 1.13 -8.28 1.82
C ALA A 55 1.02 -8.86 0.40
N PRO A 56 2.11 -8.79 -0.39
CA PRO A 56 2.11 -9.32 -1.76
C PRO A 56 1.94 -10.85 -1.77
N SER A 57 1.09 -11.33 -2.68
CA SER A 57 1.03 -12.72 -3.09
C SER A 57 1.98 -12.96 -4.27
N ARG A 58 2.34 -14.23 -4.51
CA ARG A 58 3.22 -14.58 -5.62
C ARG A 58 2.47 -14.29 -6.93
N PRO A 59 3.08 -13.61 -7.91
CA PRO A 59 2.40 -13.33 -9.18
C PRO A 59 2.17 -14.66 -9.92
N THR A 60 0.90 -14.99 -10.16
CA THR A 60 0.51 -16.24 -10.86
C THR A 60 0.47 -16.05 -12.39
N GLY A 61 0.62 -14.82 -12.90
CA GLY A 61 0.42 -14.51 -14.33
C GLY A 61 -1.05 -14.54 -14.77
N GLU A 62 -1.96 -14.78 -13.83
CA GLU A 62 -3.41 -14.75 -13.99
C GLU A 62 -3.97 -13.33 -13.87
N SER A 63 -5.26 -13.19 -14.14
CA SER A 63 -6.00 -11.94 -13.94
C SER A 63 -5.84 -11.41 -12.50
N PRO A 64 -5.68 -10.09 -12.32
CA PRO A 64 -5.56 -9.51 -10.99
C PRO A 64 -6.82 -9.78 -10.16
N ILE A 65 -6.62 -10.28 -8.94
CA ILE A 65 -7.69 -10.42 -7.95
C ILE A 65 -7.77 -9.11 -7.16
N TYR A 66 -8.97 -8.53 -7.08
CA TYR A 66 -9.22 -7.30 -6.34
C TYR A 66 -9.82 -7.59 -4.97
N ASN A 67 -9.49 -6.75 -3.99
CA ASN A 67 -10.12 -6.75 -2.68
C ASN A 67 -11.62 -6.42 -2.84
N SER A 68 -12.51 -7.34 -2.45
CA SER A 68 -13.97 -7.20 -2.66
C SER A 68 -14.55 -5.99 -1.95
N VAL A 69 -14.09 -5.69 -0.73
CA VAL A 69 -14.56 -4.53 0.04
C VAL A 69 -14.19 -3.24 -0.66
N LEU A 70 -12.94 -3.12 -1.12
CA LEU A 70 -12.53 -1.93 -1.84
C LEU A 70 -13.27 -1.82 -3.18
N ARG A 71 -13.50 -2.94 -3.87
CA ARG A 71 -14.23 -2.94 -5.14
C ARG A 71 -15.68 -2.46 -4.97
N GLU A 72 -16.35 -2.91 -3.92
CA GLU A 72 -17.73 -2.55 -3.62
C GLU A 72 -17.89 -1.08 -3.20
N GLU A 73 -16.98 -0.56 -2.37
CA GLU A 73 -17.07 0.81 -1.84
C GLU A 73 -16.47 1.87 -2.77
N PHE A 74 -15.53 1.49 -3.64
CA PHE A 74 -14.78 2.39 -4.52
C PHE A 74 -14.88 1.99 -5.99
N LEU A 75 -16.11 1.75 -6.46
CA LEU A 75 -16.41 1.22 -7.80
C LEU A 75 -15.60 1.87 -8.93
N SER A 76 -15.45 3.19 -8.93
CA SER A 76 -14.75 3.94 -9.99
C SER A 76 -13.25 3.66 -10.08
N PHE A 77 -12.62 3.14 -9.03
CA PHE A 77 -11.19 2.84 -8.99
C PHE A 77 -10.85 1.47 -9.59
N PHE A 78 -11.84 0.60 -9.80
CA PHE A 78 -11.63 -0.76 -10.27
C PHE A 78 -12.23 -0.93 -11.68
N PRO A 79 -11.54 -1.66 -12.58
CA PRO A 79 -12.08 -1.94 -13.90
C PRO A 79 -13.29 -2.87 -13.77
N ASP A 80 -14.26 -2.68 -14.65
CA ASP A 80 -15.36 -3.61 -14.81
C ASP A 80 -14.88 -4.85 -15.57
N ASN A 81 -15.58 -5.98 -15.43
CA ASN A 81 -15.14 -7.23 -16.07
C ASN A 81 -15.18 -7.16 -17.62
N ASN A 82 -15.80 -6.12 -18.17
CA ASN A 82 -15.87 -5.83 -19.60
C ASN A 82 -14.85 -4.79 -20.06
N ASP A 83 -14.10 -4.18 -19.15
CA ASP A 83 -13.09 -3.18 -19.50
C ASP A 83 -11.80 -3.87 -19.99
N PRO A 84 -11.14 -3.33 -21.02
CA PRO A 84 -9.83 -3.81 -21.42
C PRO A 84 -8.84 -3.67 -20.25
N PRO A 85 -7.85 -4.57 -20.15
CA PRO A 85 -6.97 -4.63 -18.99
C PRO A 85 -6.27 -3.29 -18.73
N SER A 86 -6.22 -2.94 -17.45
CA SER A 86 -5.96 -1.61 -16.87
C SER A 86 -4.64 -0.92 -17.24
N TYR A 87 -3.75 -1.56 -18.02
CA TYR A 87 -2.57 -0.90 -18.59
C TYR A 87 -2.89 0.06 -19.74
N LEU A 88 -4.13 0.11 -20.22
CA LEU A 88 -4.59 1.13 -21.17
C LEU A 88 -5.17 2.39 -20.51
N ARG A 89 -5.37 2.40 -19.19
CA ARG A 89 -5.81 3.60 -18.47
C ARG A 89 -4.57 4.41 -18.14
N VAL A 90 -4.29 5.41 -18.99
CA VAL A 90 -3.09 6.25 -18.89
C VAL A 90 -3.15 6.98 -17.55
N PRO A 91 -2.03 7.14 -16.82
CA PRO A 91 -1.98 7.96 -15.62
C PRO A 91 -2.31 9.42 -15.99
N GLY A 92 -3.60 9.74 -15.92
CA GLY A 92 -4.21 10.97 -16.43
C GLY A 92 -5.74 10.92 -16.35
N ASP A 93 -6.34 9.74 -16.46
CA ASP A 93 -7.81 9.60 -16.50
C ASP A 93 -8.48 9.53 -15.12
N CYS A 94 -7.71 9.37 -14.03
CA CYS A 94 -8.22 9.27 -12.66
C CYS A 94 -8.06 10.56 -11.83
N TYR A 95 -7.71 11.69 -12.45
CA TYR A 95 -7.84 12.99 -11.80
C TYR A 95 -9.15 13.63 -12.25
N PRO A 96 -10.05 14.08 -11.34
CA PRO A 96 -11.10 14.99 -11.75
C PRO A 96 -10.46 16.22 -12.41
N PRO A 97 -11.09 16.86 -13.41
CA PRO A 97 -10.56 18.08 -13.99
C PRO A 97 -10.53 19.14 -12.89
N LEU A 98 -9.39 19.27 -12.20
CA LEU A 98 -9.08 20.51 -11.52
C LEU A 98 -8.80 21.47 -12.66
N ASP A 99 -9.62 22.51 -12.79
CA ASP A 99 -9.38 23.68 -13.62
C ASP A 99 -8.04 24.32 -13.25
N MET A 100 -6.94 23.69 -13.66
CA MET A 100 -5.62 24.25 -13.66
C MET A 100 -5.58 25.20 -14.85
N PRO A 101 -5.48 26.52 -14.64
CA PRO A 101 -5.30 27.43 -15.76
C PRO A 101 -4.03 27.01 -16.47
N VAL A 102 -4.14 26.70 -17.76
CA VAL A 102 -3.02 26.35 -18.64
C VAL A 102 -1.96 27.45 -18.50
N GLY A 103 -0.95 27.18 -17.69
CA GLY A 103 0.26 27.99 -17.62
C GLY A 103 0.88 27.98 -19.00
N ARG A 104 1.05 29.17 -19.57
CA ARG A 104 1.56 29.42 -20.92
C ARG A 104 2.70 28.47 -21.26
N SER A 105 2.52 27.72 -22.35
CA SER A 105 3.58 26.96 -23.00
C SER A 105 4.82 27.85 -23.20
N PHE A 106 5.95 27.49 -22.60
CA PHE A 106 7.21 28.16 -22.88
C PHE A 106 7.60 27.89 -24.34
N PRO A 107 7.90 28.93 -25.15
CA PRO A 107 8.34 28.73 -26.52
C PRO A 107 9.72 28.05 -26.54
N PRO A 108 10.00 27.23 -27.58
CA PRO A 108 11.12 26.29 -27.61
C PRO A 108 12.53 26.91 -27.62
N ASP A 109 12.66 28.24 -27.74
CA ASP A 109 13.95 28.91 -27.94
C ASP A 109 14.43 29.77 -26.75
N SER A 110 13.93 29.54 -25.54
CA SER A 110 14.47 30.19 -24.34
C SER A 110 15.17 29.19 -23.43
N SER A 111 16.49 29.33 -23.31
CA SER A 111 17.33 28.59 -22.37
C SER A 111 16.70 28.55 -20.97
N ALA A 112 16.75 27.38 -20.33
CA ALA A 112 16.17 27.14 -19.02
C ALA A 112 16.57 28.24 -18.02
N PRO A 113 15.63 28.75 -17.20
CA PRO A 113 15.96 29.72 -16.16
C PRO A 113 16.96 29.09 -15.18
N GLN A 114 18.07 29.77 -14.95
CA GLN A 114 19.11 29.36 -14.00
C GLN A 114 18.47 29.12 -12.62
N ALA A 115 18.74 27.95 -12.04
CA ALA A 115 18.25 27.60 -10.72
C ALA A 115 18.62 28.69 -9.69
N PRO A 116 17.69 29.10 -8.81
CA PRO A 116 17.97 30.10 -7.78
C PRO A 116 19.07 29.60 -6.84
N SER A 117 20.17 30.36 -6.76
CA SER A 117 21.42 30.03 -6.07
C SER A 117 21.36 30.08 -4.54
N ARG A 118 20.20 29.81 -3.93
CA ARG A 118 20.02 29.84 -2.47
C ARG A 118 19.23 28.63 -1.96
N HIS A 119 19.75 27.43 -2.20
CA HIS A 119 19.31 26.23 -1.49
C HIS A 119 20.31 25.89 -0.37
N PRO A 120 19.89 25.68 0.90
CA PRO A 120 20.81 25.64 2.06
C PRO A 120 21.61 24.34 2.22
N VAL A 121 21.67 23.49 1.20
CA VAL A 121 22.17 22.10 1.30
C VAL A 121 23.54 21.92 0.65
N VAL A 122 24.19 22.99 0.17
CA VAL A 122 25.51 22.89 -0.47
C VAL A 122 26.70 23.18 0.46
N ASP A 123 26.47 23.66 1.69
CA ASP A 123 27.57 24.12 2.55
C ASP A 123 28.26 23.01 3.38
N ASP A 124 27.75 21.78 3.40
CA ASP A 124 28.38 20.71 4.20
C ASP A 124 29.56 20.02 3.48
N ALA A 125 29.71 20.22 2.17
CA ALA A 125 30.78 19.60 1.38
C ALA A 125 32.17 20.26 1.57
N SER A 126 32.25 21.39 2.28
CA SER A 126 33.52 22.13 2.48
C SER A 126 34.24 21.79 3.79
N ARG A 127 33.76 20.82 4.59
CA ARG A 127 34.39 20.41 5.86
C ARG A 127 35.13 19.07 5.79
N ALA A 128 35.71 18.72 4.66
CA ALA A 128 36.59 17.56 4.53
C ALA A 128 37.84 17.89 3.71
N GLY A 129 38.69 18.75 4.26
CA GLY A 129 39.98 19.06 3.65
C GLY A 129 40.83 19.96 4.52
N SER A 130 41.43 19.41 5.57
CA SER A 130 42.72 19.85 6.13
C SER A 130 43.12 18.95 7.29
N SER A 131 44.07 18.03 7.07
CA SER A 131 45.14 17.74 8.03
C SER A 131 46.16 16.76 7.41
N THR A 132 47.07 17.29 6.62
CA THR A 132 48.42 16.72 6.42
C THR A 132 49.36 17.45 7.37
N HIS A 133 49.82 16.79 8.44
CA HIS A 133 51.17 16.99 9.00
C HIS A 133 51.49 15.94 10.07
N LEU A 134 52.35 14.98 9.72
CA LEU A 134 53.57 14.54 10.41
C LEU A 134 54.03 13.20 9.85
#